data_AF-A0A0G1WWK6-F1
#
_entry.id   AF-A0A0G1WWK6-F1
#
_cell.length_a   1.000
_cell.length_b   1.000
_cell.length_c   1.000
_cell.angle_alpha   90.00
_cell.angle_beta   90.00
_cell.angle_gamma   90.00
#
_symmetry.space_group_name_H-M   'P 1'
#
loop_
_entity.id
_entity.type
_entity.pdbx_description
1 polymer ?
#
loop_
_entity_poly.entity_id
_entity_poly.type
_entity_poly.pdbx_seq_one_letter_code
_entity_poly.pdbx_strand_id
1 'polypeptide(L)'
;MNEKLDITALAKLARLEVSSEELARLEKEIPSILEFVRTIQTVDVSGVQEDKGLRNVMRADENPHETELYTKKLLDAAPAREGDRIAVKQVISRKK
;
A
#
# COMPACT_ATOMS: atom_id res chain seq x y z
N MET A 1 11.38 8.13 -24.25
CA MET A 1 10.15 7.61 -23.63
C MET A 1 9.31 8.79 -23.16
N ASN A 2 8.35 9.22 -23.97
CA ASN A 2 7.33 10.17 -23.52
C ASN A 2 6.15 9.36 -23.00
N GLU A 3 6.33 8.69 -21.87
CA GLU A 3 5.19 8.22 -21.09
C GLU A 3 4.71 9.42 -20.29
N LYS A 4 3.59 10.01 -20.71
CA LYS A 4 2.90 11.01 -19.88
C LYS A 4 2.58 10.33 -18.55
N LEU A 5 3.18 10.83 -17.48
CA LEU A 5 2.93 10.35 -16.13
C LEU A 5 1.49 10.72 -15.75
N ASP A 6 0.64 9.71 -15.58
CA ASP A 6 -0.75 9.91 -15.18
C ASP A 6 -0.85 9.93 -13.64
N ILE A 7 -0.81 11.13 -13.06
CA ILE A 7 -0.94 11.34 -11.61
C ILE A 7 -2.30 10.86 -11.09
N THR A 8 -3.35 10.96 -11.91
CA THR A 8 -4.69 10.50 -11.53
C THR A 8 -4.73 8.98 -11.37
N ALA A 9 -4.11 8.26 -12.31
CA ALA A 9 -3.98 6.81 -12.22
C ALA A 9 -3.17 6.38 -10.99
N LEU A 10 -2.07 7.08 -10.68
CA LEU A 10 -1.24 6.82 -9.50
C LEU A 10 -2.00 7.07 -8.19
N ALA A 11 -2.72 8.19 -8.08
CA ALA A 11 -3.55 8.48 -6.91
C ALA A 11 -4.62 7.39 -6.70
N LYS A 12 -5.24 6.93 -7.78
CA LYS A 12 -6.23 5.84 -7.74
C LYS A 12 -5.62 4.52 -7.28
N LEU A 13 -4.41 4.18 -7.73
CA LEU A 13 -3.69 2.98 -7.28
C LEU A 13 -3.35 3.05 -5.79
N ALA A 14 -2.98 4.23 -5.29
CA ALA A 14 -2.70 4.49 -3.89
C ALA A 14 -3.96 4.63 -3.01
N ARG A 15 -5.16 4.59 -3.60
CA ARG A 15 -6.45 4.84 -2.93
C ARG A 15 -6.52 6.23 -2.25
N LEU A 16 -5.92 7.24 -2.88
CA LEU A 16 -5.95 8.62 -2.43
C LEU A 16 -7.00 9.41 -3.20
N GLU A 17 -7.83 10.14 -2.46
CA GLU A 17 -8.66 11.21 -3.03
C GLU A 17 -7.82 12.49 -3.09
N VAL A 18 -7.74 13.09 -4.27
CA VAL A 18 -6.88 14.25 -4.55
C VAL A 18 -7.73 15.31 -5.22
N SER A 19 -7.73 16.52 -4.70
CA SER A 19 -8.44 17.65 -5.30
C SER A 19 -7.78 18.09 -6.61
N SER A 20 -8.51 18.83 -7.46
CA SER A 20 -7.95 19.37 -8.71
C SER A 20 -6.75 20.31 -8.46
N GLU A 21 -6.77 21.05 -7.36
CA GLU A 21 -5.70 21.96 -6.96
C GLU A 21 -4.43 21.20 -6.56
N GLU A 22 -4.57 20.15 -5.76
CA GLU A 22 -3.45 19.27 -5.38
C GLU A 22 -2.91 18.50 -6.58
N LEU A 23 -3.78 18.03 -7.46
CA LEU A 23 -3.39 17.31 -8.66
C LEU A 23 -2.51 18.17 -9.57
N ALA A 24 -2.87 19.45 -9.78
CA ALA A 24 -2.07 20.39 -10.55
C ALA A 24 -0.70 20.71 -9.92
N ARG A 25 -0.57 20.60 -8.59
CA ARG A 25 0.74 20.70 -7.90
C ARG A 25 1.56 19.42 -8.09
N LEU A 26 0.95 18.26 -7.85
CA LEU A 26 1.61 16.96 -7.98
C LEU A 26 2.09 16.68 -9.42
N GLU A 27 1.34 17.13 -10.43
CA GLU A 27 1.76 17.08 -11.84
C GLU A 27 3.08 17.82 -12.11
N LYS A 28 3.43 18.82 -11.29
CA LYS A 28 4.70 19.56 -11.40
C LYS A 28 5.78 18.99 -10.49
N GLU A 29 5.43 18.58 -9.29
CA GLU A 29 6.38 18.12 -8.27
C GLU A 29 6.91 16.71 -8.54
N ILE A 30 6.04 15.77 -8.94
CA ILE A 30 6.44 14.37 -9.14
C ILE A 30 7.49 14.22 -10.26
N PRO A 31 7.40 14.90 -11.42
CA PRO A 31 8.47 14.86 -12.41
C PRO A 31 9.83 15.31 -11.87
N SER A 32 9.87 16.37 -11.05
CA SER A 32 11.11 16.86 -10.44
C SER A 32 11.72 15.84 -9.47
N ILE A 33 10.88 15.14 -8.69
CA ILE A 33 11.33 14.06 -7.82
C ILE A 33 11.91 12.90 -8.65
N LEU A 34 11.24 12.52 -9.74
CA LEU A 34 11.73 11.46 -10.64
C LEU A 34 13.05 11.85 -11.31
N GLU A 35 13.23 13.12 -11.69
CA GLU A 35 14.51 13.62 -12.21
C GLU A 35 15.63 13.51 -11.18
N PHE A 36 15.37 13.85 -9.92
CA PHE A 36 16.34 13.66 -8.86
C PHE A 36 16.70 12.18 -8.67
N VAL A 37 15.71 11.29 -8.63
CA VAL A 37 15.93 9.84 -8.47
C VAL A 37 16.68 9.25 -9.66
N ARG A 38 16.52 9.77 -10.88
CA ARG A 38 17.28 9.30 -12.06
C ARG A 38 18.79 9.40 -11.90
N THR A 39 19.30 10.24 -11.00
CA THR A 39 20.75 10.30 -10.71
C THR A 39 21.34 8.95 -10.31
N ILE A 40 20.57 8.08 -9.65
CA ILE A 40 21.03 6.74 -9.25
C ILE A 40 21.30 5.83 -10.45
N GLN A 41 20.68 6.08 -11.60
CA GLN A 41 20.87 5.29 -12.82
C GLN A 41 22.25 5.49 -13.46
N THR A 42 22.99 6.53 -13.04
CA THR A 42 24.34 6.80 -13.55
C THR A 42 25.41 5.93 -12.89
N VAL A 43 25.06 5.25 -11.79
CA VAL A 43 25.97 4.39 -11.05
C VAL A 43 26.03 3.01 -11.71
N ASP A 44 27.24 2.53 -12.00
CA ASP A 44 27.43 1.16 -12.46
C ASP A 44 27.16 0.17 -11.32
N VAL A 45 26.20 -0.71 -11.54
CA VAL A 45 25.81 -1.79 -10.60
C VAL A 45 26.30 -3.15 -11.09
N SER A 46 27.20 -3.18 -12.08
CA SER A 46 27.80 -4.43 -12.57
C SER A 46 28.45 -5.21 -11.42
N GLY A 47 28.10 -6.49 -11.30
CA GLY A 47 28.61 -7.37 -10.24
C GLY A 47 27.95 -7.21 -8.86
N VAL A 48 27.01 -6.28 -8.68
CA VAL A 48 26.21 -6.19 -7.45
C VAL A 48 25.21 -7.35 -7.42
N GLN A 49 25.25 -8.16 -6.36
CA GLN A 49 24.24 -9.19 -6.11
C GLN A 49 23.25 -8.72 -5.06
N GLU A 50 21.96 -8.93 -5.33
CA GLU A 50 20.92 -8.76 -4.31
C GLU A 50 21.06 -9.87 -3.27
N ASP A 51 21.60 -9.55 -2.10
CA ASP A 51 21.57 -10.48 -0.98
C ASP A 51 20.20 -10.44 -0.32
N LYS A 52 19.43 -11.51 -0.49
CA LYS A 52 18.13 -11.65 0.16
C LYS A 52 18.25 -12.09 1.62
N GLY A 53 19.46 -12.38 2.12
CA GLY A 53 19.89 -12.58 3.52
C GLY A 53 19.21 -13.70 4.31
N LEU A 54 17.99 -14.06 3.91
CA LEU A 54 17.05 -14.92 4.58
C LEU A 54 16.63 -16.00 3.60
N ARG A 55 16.63 -17.24 4.10
CA ARG A 55 16.15 -18.40 3.37
C ARG A 55 15.13 -19.13 4.24
N ASN A 56 13.89 -19.20 3.77
CA ASN A 56 12.81 -19.99 4.37
C ASN A 56 12.74 -19.90 5.90
N VAL A 57 12.52 -18.68 6.40
CA VAL A 57 12.29 -18.44 7.83
C VAL A 57 10.88 -18.90 8.17
N MET A 58 10.76 -20.12 8.66
CA MET A 58 9.48 -20.73 9.01
C MET A 58 9.23 -20.64 10.53
N ARG A 59 7.96 -20.47 10.90
CA ARG A 59 7.48 -20.65 12.27
C ARG A 59 6.94 -22.07 12.44
N ALA A 60 7.20 -22.71 13.57
CA ALA A 60 6.57 -23.99 13.93
C ALA A 60 5.05 -23.82 14.07
N ASP A 61 4.27 -24.80 13.63
CA ASP A 61 2.80 -24.76 13.72
C ASP A 61 2.30 -25.21 15.09
N GLU A 62 2.72 -24.47 16.12
CA GLU A 62 2.44 -24.78 17.52
C GLU A 62 1.98 -23.52 18.26
N ASN A 63 1.32 -23.71 19.41
CA ASN A 63 0.90 -22.66 20.35
C ASN A 63 0.01 -21.56 19.74
N PRO A 64 -1.15 -21.90 19.16
CA PRO A 64 -2.12 -20.86 18.76
C PRO A 64 -2.64 -20.13 20.00
N HIS A 65 -3.00 -18.86 19.82
CA HIS A 65 -3.75 -18.13 20.85
C HIS A 65 -5.12 -18.77 21.06
N GLU A 66 -5.59 -18.77 22.31
CA GLU A 66 -6.96 -19.17 22.62
C GLU A 66 -7.96 -18.30 21.87
N THR A 67 -9.08 -18.90 21.50
CA THR A 67 -10.20 -18.21 20.86
C THR A 67 -10.63 -17.02 21.72
N GLU A 68 -10.99 -15.91 21.07
CA GLU A 68 -11.46 -14.68 21.69
C GLU A 68 -10.45 -13.87 22.52
N LEU A 69 -9.22 -14.36 22.73
CA LEU A 69 -8.21 -13.72 23.58
C LEU A 69 -7.99 -12.23 23.25
N TYR A 70 -8.01 -11.86 21.96
CA TYR A 70 -7.82 -10.49 21.51
C TYR A 70 -9.04 -9.88 20.82
N THR A 71 -10.14 -10.61 20.68
CA THR A 71 -11.29 -10.20 19.85
C THR A 71 -11.84 -8.84 20.30
N LYS A 72 -12.08 -8.66 21.59
CA LYS A 72 -12.59 -7.39 22.13
C LYS A 72 -11.64 -6.23 21.85
N LYS A 73 -10.35 -6.41 22.11
CA LYS A 73 -9.33 -5.38 21.90
C LYS A 73 -9.21 -4.97 20.43
N LEU A 74 -9.32 -5.92 19.51
CA LEU A 74 -9.29 -5.66 18.07
C LEU A 74 -10.55 -4.94 17.59
N LEU A 75 -11.72 -5.35 18.07
CA LEU A 75 -13.00 -4.74 17.72
C LEU A 75 -13.16 -3.32 18.29
N ASP A 76 -12.65 -3.06 19.49
CA ASP A 76 -12.67 -1.72 20.09
C ASP A 76 -11.75 -0.73 19.34
N ALA A 77 -10.78 -1.24 18.55
CA ALA A 77 -9.95 -0.41 17.67
C ALA A 77 -10.59 -0.16 16.29
N ALA A 78 -11.70 -0.84 15.96
CA ALA A 78 -12.36 -0.68 14.68
C ALA A 78 -13.22 0.60 14.66
N PRO A 79 -13.22 1.39 13.57
CA PRO A 79 -14.05 2.60 13.47
C PRO A 79 -15.56 2.35 13.60
N ALA A 80 -16.03 1.18 13.18
CA ALA A 80 -17.43 0.77 13.29
C ALA A 80 -17.52 -0.75 13.46
N ARG A 81 -18.47 -1.21 14.27
CA ARG A 81 -18.72 -2.64 14.51
C ARG A 81 -20.21 -2.98 14.54
N GLU A 82 -20.52 -4.21 14.17
CA GLU A 82 -21.85 -4.82 14.30
C GLU A 82 -21.68 -6.22 14.92
N GLY A 83 -22.05 -6.37 16.19
CA GLY A 83 -21.69 -7.56 16.98
C GLY A 83 -20.19 -7.80 16.99
N ASP A 84 -19.77 -9.02 16.64
CA ASP A 84 -18.36 -9.43 16.58
C ASP A 84 -17.71 -9.22 15.20
N ARG A 85 -18.16 -8.20 14.46
CA ARG A 85 -17.70 -7.92 13.08
C ARG A 85 -17.34 -6.46 12.89
N ILE A 86 -16.34 -6.21 12.06
CA ILE A 86 -16.02 -4.85 11.57
C ILE A 86 -17.05 -4.48 10.51
N ALA A 87 -17.73 -3.36 10.71
CA ALA A 87 -18.77 -2.89 9.81
C ALA A 87 -18.17 -2.00 8.71
N VAL A 88 -18.47 -2.33 7.45
CA VAL A 88 -18.06 -1.54 6.27
C VAL A 88 -19.23 -1.38 5.31
N LYS A 89 -19.18 -0.35 4.46
CA LYS A 89 -20.16 -0.20 3.37
C LYS A 89 -19.97 -1.33 2.36
N GLN A 90 -21.06 -1.95 1.94
CA GLN A 90 -21.02 -3.00 0.92
C GLN A 90 -20.48 -2.45 -0.40
N VAL A 91 -19.40 -3.06 -0.91
CA VAL A 91 -18.68 -2.58 -2.11
C VAL A 91 -19.23 -3.20 -3.40
N ILE A 92 -19.65 -4.46 -3.37
CA ILE A 92 -20.19 -5.18 -4.54
C ILE A 92 -21.60 -5.65 -4.21
N SER A 93 -22.58 -5.22 -5.01
CA SER A 93 -23.94 -5.75 -4.96
C SER A 93 -24.20 -6.60 -6.20
N ARG A 94 -24.66 -7.83 -6.00
CA ARG A 94 -25.16 -8.67 -7.09
C ARG A 94 -26.63 -8.30 -7.29
N LYS A 95 -26.94 -7.49 -8.30
CA LYS A 95 -28.32 -7.33 -8.75
C LYS A 95 -28.79 -8.70 -9.25
N LYS A 96 -29.81 -9.26 -8.60
CA LYS A 96 -30.59 -10.36 -9.17
C LYS A 96 -31.50 -9.83 -10.27
#